data_AF-A0A962LZC7-F1
#
_entry.id   AF-A0A962LZC7-F1
#
_cell.length_a   1.000
_cell.length_b   1.000
_cell.length_c   1.000
_cell.angle_alpha   90.00
_cell.angle_beta   90.00
_cell.angle_gamma   90.00
#
_symmetry.space_group_name_H-M   'P 1'
#
loop_
_entity.id
_entity.type
_entity.pdbx_description
1 polymer ?
#
loop_
_entity_poly.entity_id
_entity_poly.type
_entity_poly.pdbx_seq_one_letter_code
_entity_poly.pdbx_strand_id
1 'polypeptide(L)'
;DARLSFDPARTMERARKLIGMYEQAGIGRERILVKTASTWEGIRAAEQLEKEGINCNLTLLFGFSQAAACADAGVYLISPFVGRILDWYKANTQLEIRTPQDDPGVQSVTRIYHYYKQHGYQTVVMGASFRNAGEIEALAGCDRLTISPALLTELAADEGALPRQLDPARASSQEARANVTEAGFRYELNADAMATEKLAEGIRNFVADQIKLEQLISAR
;
A
#
# COMPACT_ATOMS: atom_id res chain seq x y z
N ASP A 1 -12.45 -8.37 -4.54
CA ASP A 1 -12.37 -9.81 -4.27
C ASP A 1 -10.90 -10.20 -4.32
N ALA A 2 -10.33 -10.57 -3.18
CA ALA A 2 -8.91 -10.89 -3.08
C ALA A 2 -8.55 -12.26 -3.68
N ARG A 3 -9.53 -13.11 -4.02
CA ARG A 3 -9.30 -14.39 -4.72
C ARG A 3 -8.69 -14.18 -6.12
N LEU A 4 -8.85 -12.98 -6.67
CA LEU A 4 -8.38 -12.62 -8.01
C LEU A 4 -6.93 -12.10 -8.01
N SER A 5 -6.25 -12.02 -6.85
CA SER A 5 -4.95 -11.34 -6.70
C SER A 5 -3.82 -11.91 -7.58
N PHE A 6 -3.97 -13.12 -8.12
CA PHE A 6 -3.00 -13.77 -9.00
C PHE A 6 -3.55 -14.01 -10.42
N ASP A 7 -4.65 -13.35 -10.78
CA ASP A 7 -5.29 -13.43 -12.09
C ASP A 7 -5.50 -12.02 -12.65
N PRO A 8 -4.60 -11.54 -13.54
CA PRO A 8 -4.66 -10.17 -14.02
C PRO A 8 -5.92 -9.92 -14.87
N ALA A 9 -6.33 -10.89 -15.69
CA ALA A 9 -7.49 -10.77 -16.55
C ALA A 9 -8.77 -10.59 -15.73
N ARG A 10 -8.98 -11.45 -14.73
CA ARG A 10 -10.16 -11.38 -13.86
C ARG A 10 -10.11 -10.18 -12.90
N THR A 11 -8.92 -9.76 -12.49
CA THR A 11 -8.74 -8.50 -11.74
C THR A 11 -9.23 -7.31 -12.56
N MET A 12 -8.82 -7.20 -13.83
CA MET A 12 -9.26 -6.13 -14.73
C MET A 12 -10.77 -6.19 -15.01
N GLU A 13 -11.31 -7.39 -15.28
CA GLU A 13 -12.75 -7.57 -15.47
C GLU A 13 -13.54 -7.08 -14.24
N ARG A 14 -13.10 -7.47 -13.04
CA ARG A 14 -13.74 -7.04 -11.80
C ARG A 14 -13.63 -5.53 -11.59
N ALA A 15 -12.48 -4.93 -11.88
CA ALA A 15 -12.26 -3.49 -11.79
C ALA A 15 -13.22 -2.72 -12.71
N ARG A 16 -13.29 -3.08 -13.99
CA ARG A 16 -14.20 -2.46 -14.97
C ARG A 16 -15.66 -2.61 -14.56
N LYS A 17 -16.04 -3.78 -14.05
CA LYS A 17 -17.40 -4.01 -13.52
C LYS A 17 -17.72 -3.07 -12.35
N LEU A 18 -16.81 -2.90 -11.40
CA LEU A 18 -17.00 -1.99 -10.27
C LEU A 18 -17.13 -0.53 -10.72
N ILE A 19 -16.29 -0.08 -11.66
CA ILE A 19 -16.40 1.27 -12.23
C ILE A 19 -17.73 1.46 -12.94
N GLY A 20 -18.16 0.50 -13.77
CA GLY A 20 -19.46 0.57 -14.44
C GLY A 20 -20.64 0.67 -13.46
N MET A 21 -20.56 -0.01 -12.30
CA MET A 21 -21.57 0.13 -11.24
C MET A 21 -21.60 1.53 -10.63
N TYR A 22 -20.44 2.17 -10.42
CA TYR A 22 -20.38 3.56 -9.94
C TYR A 22 -20.92 4.55 -10.96
N GLU A 23 -20.58 4.38 -12.24
CA GLU A 23 -21.05 5.24 -13.31
C GLU A 23 -22.58 5.15 -13.50
N GLN A 24 -23.14 3.94 -13.40
CA GLN A 24 -24.60 3.73 -13.39
C GLN A 24 -25.29 4.42 -12.21
N ALA A 25 -24.59 4.57 -11.08
CA ALA A 25 -25.06 5.32 -9.92
C ALA A 25 -24.79 6.84 -10.01
N GLY A 26 -24.30 7.35 -11.15
CA GLY A 26 -24.01 8.76 -11.36
C GLY A 26 -22.71 9.25 -10.70
N ILE A 27 -21.81 8.33 -10.34
CA ILE A 27 -20.52 8.64 -9.72
C ILE A 27 -19.42 8.47 -10.77
N GLY A 28 -18.76 9.58 -11.13
CA GLY A 28 -17.65 9.58 -12.07
C GLY A 28 -16.44 8.81 -11.57
N ARG A 29 -15.75 8.12 -12.48
CA ARG A 29 -14.60 7.25 -12.18
C ARG A 29 -13.41 8.01 -11.56
N GLU A 30 -13.29 9.31 -11.78
CA GLU A 30 -12.28 10.18 -11.19
C GLU A 30 -12.37 10.28 -9.66
N ARG A 31 -13.53 9.94 -9.09
CA ARG A 31 -13.73 9.89 -7.64
C ARG A 31 -13.39 8.54 -7.02
N ILE A 32 -13.02 7.54 -7.83
CA ILE A 32 -12.85 6.15 -7.42
C ILE A 32 -11.40 5.73 -7.61
N LEU A 33 -10.86 5.00 -6.63
CA LEU A 33 -9.63 4.24 -6.78
C LEU A 33 -9.96 2.75 -6.68
N VAL A 34 -9.66 1.97 -7.72
CA VAL A 34 -9.80 0.50 -7.64
C VAL A 34 -8.62 -0.06 -6.88
N LYS A 35 -8.91 -0.69 -5.74
CA LYS A 35 -7.87 -1.24 -4.85
C LYS A 35 -7.49 -2.67 -5.23
N THR A 36 -6.21 -2.92 -5.48
CA THR A 36 -5.67 -4.24 -5.87
C THR A 36 -4.49 -4.61 -4.98
N ALA A 37 -4.31 -5.91 -4.67
CA ALA A 37 -3.12 -6.36 -3.94
C ALA A 37 -1.87 -6.19 -4.81
N SER A 38 -0.75 -5.80 -4.20
CA SER A 38 0.51 -5.51 -4.90
C SER A 38 1.31 -6.78 -5.21
N THR A 39 0.65 -7.80 -5.73
CA THR A 39 1.28 -8.95 -6.39
C THR A 39 1.82 -8.52 -7.75
N TRP A 40 2.67 -9.32 -8.39
CA TRP A 40 3.12 -9.02 -9.75
C TRP A 40 1.93 -8.88 -10.71
N GLU A 41 0.99 -9.81 -10.63
CA GLU A 41 -0.21 -9.87 -11.45
C GLU A 41 -1.14 -8.67 -11.18
N GLY A 42 -1.30 -8.28 -9.91
CA GLY A 42 -2.09 -7.11 -9.51
C GLY A 42 -1.48 -5.79 -10.01
N ILE A 43 -0.15 -5.69 -10.03
CA ILE A 43 0.58 -4.53 -10.58
C ILE A 43 0.41 -4.46 -12.10
N ARG A 44 0.54 -5.59 -12.81
CA ARG A 44 0.33 -5.63 -14.27
C ARG A 44 -1.12 -5.32 -14.65
N ALA A 45 -2.09 -5.79 -13.87
CA ALA A 45 -3.49 -5.42 -14.05
C ALA A 45 -3.72 -3.92 -13.86
N ALA A 46 -3.12 -3.33 -12.81
CA ALA A 46 -3.22 -1.89 -12.57
C ALA A 46 -2.58 -1.07 -13.69
N GLU A 47 -1.41 -1.45 -14.19
CA GLU A 47 -0.76 -0.78 -15.33
C GLU A 47 -1.71 -0.64 -16.53
N GLN A 48 -2.47 -1.68 -16.84
CA GLN A 48 -3.43 -1.66 -17.93
C GLN A 48 -4.68 -0.84 -17.60
N LEU A 49 -5.17 -0.89 -16.37
CA LEU A 49 -6.32 -0.10 -15.91
C LEU A 49 -6.02 1.41 -15.92
N GLU A 50 -4.82 1.81 -15.54
CA GLU A 50 -4.38 3.22 -15.58
C GLU A 50 -4.35 3.75 -17.02
N LYS A 51 -3.90 2.94 -17.99
CA LYS A 51 -3.97 3.27 -19.43
C LYS A 51 -5.41 3.43 -19.93
N GLU A 52 -6.38 2.85 -19.23
CA GLU A 52 -7.83 2.97 -19.51
C GLU A 52 -8.50 4.11 -18.71
N GLY A 53 -7.72 4.90 -17.97
CA GLY A 53 -8.23 5.99 -17.13
C GLY A 53 -8.97 5.50 -15.87
N ILE A 54 -8.66 4.29 -15.39
CA ILE A 54 -9.16 3.75 -14.12
C ILE A 54 -8.02 3.83 -13.11
N ASN A 55 -8.09 4.83 -12.22
CA ASN A 55 -7.09 5.04 -11.19
C ASN A 55 -7.07 3.88 -10.18
N CYS A 56 -5.89 3.40 -9.84
CA CYS A 56 -5.68 2.26 -8.95
C CYS A 56 -5.04 2.66 -7.61
N ASN A 57 -5.36 1.89 -6.57
CA ASN A 57 -4.69 1.91 -5.27
C ASN A 57 -4.04 0.54 -5.03
N LEU A 58 -2.72 0.47 -5.09
CA LEU A 58 -1.95 -0.76 -4.90
C LEU A 58 -1.67 -0.94 -3.40
N THR A 59 -2.28 -1.97 -2.80
CA THR A 59 -2.29 -2.23 -1.34
C THR A 59 -1.55 -3.50 -0.99
N LEU A 60 -1.40 -3.80 0.31
CA LEU A 60 -0.59 -4.95 0.76
C LEU A 60 0.84 -4.85 0.22
N LEU A 61 1.37 -3.63 0.25
CA LEU A 61 2.72 -3.31 -0.16
C LEU A 61 3.60 -3.31 1.09
N PHE A 62 4.56 -4.21 1.12
CA PHE A 62 5.44 -4.47 2.26
C PHE A 62 6.92 -4.32 1.89
N GLY A 63 7.30 -4.84 0.72
CA GLY A 63 8.68 -4.86 0.24
C GLY A 63 8.98 -3.74 -0.77
N PHE A 64 10.25 -3.38 -0.88
CA PHE A 64 10.71 -2.32 -1.79
C PHE A 64 10.49 -2.68 -3.27
N SER A 65 10.68 -3.94 -3.66
CA SER A 65 10.46 -4.40 -5.05
C SER A 65 9.01 -4.16 -5.52
N GLN A 66 8.04 -4.24 -4.61
CA GLN A 66 6.65 -3.87 -4.88
C GLN A 66 6.50 -2.37 -5.15
N ALA A 67 7.13 -1.52 -4.34
CA ALA A 67 7.12 -0.08 -4.57
C ALA A 67 7.75 0.30 -5.90
N ALA A 68 8.94 -0.21 -6.22
CA ALA A 68 9.59 0.08 -7.50
C ALA A 68 8.75 -0.37 -8.70
N ALA A 69 8.19 -1.59 -8.66
CA ALA A 69 7.33 -2.10 -9.72
C ALA A 69 6.03 -1.30 -9.91
N CYS A 70 5.42 -0.82 -8.81
CA CYS A 70 4.25 0.05 -8.87
C CYS A 70 4.57 1.40 -9.51
N ALA A 71 5.72 1.98 -9.16
CA ALA A 71 6.17 3.27 -9.70
C ALA A 71 6.40 3.19 -11.21
N ASP A 72 7.07 2.12 -11.68
CA ASP A 72 7.30 1.87 -13.10
C ASP A 72 6.01 1.58 -13.88
N ALA A 73 5.04 0.93 -13.23
CA ALA A 73 3.71 0.69 -13.81
C ALA A 73 2.86 1.96 -13.90
N GLY A 74 3.31 3.09 -13.35
CA GLY A 74 2.61 4.37 -13.42
C GLY A 74 1.28 4.37 -12.66
N VAL A 75 1.17 3.59 -11.58
CA VAL A 75 -0.07 3.53 -10.80
C VAL A 75 -0.34 4.86 -10.10
N TYR A 76 -1.61 5.20 -9.90
CA TYR A 76 -2.01 6.46 -9.33
C TYR A 76 -1.57 6.60 -7.86
N LEU A 77 -1.77 5.55 -7.05
CA LEU A 77 -1.48 5.57 -5.62
C LEU A 77 -1.02 4.18 -5.12
N ILE A 78 -0.08 4.18 -4.17
CA ILE A 78 0.28 3.01 -3.36
C ILE A 78 -0.12 3.19 -1.89
N SER A 79 -0.47 2.08 -1.24
CA SER A 79 -0.71 1.98 0.21
C SER A 79 0.32 1.06 0.86
N PRO A 80 1.56 1.53 1.14
CA PRO A 80 2.52 0.80 1.95
C PRO A 80 2.03 0.66 3.39
N PHE A 81 2.10 -0.56 3.94
CA PHE A 81 1.58 -0.86 5.28
C PHE A 81 2.68 -0.65 6.33
N VAL A 82 2.37 0.05 7.42
CA VAL A 82 3.32 0.35 8.50
C VAL A 82 3.17 -0.67 9.62
N GLY A 83 2.07 -0.63 10.35
CA GLY A 83 1.88 -1.43 11.56
C GLY A 83 1.90 -2.95 11.36
N ARG A 84 1.57 -3.47 10.17
CA ARG A 84 1.71 -4.91 9.90
C ARG A 84 3.17 -5.34 9.73
N ILE A 85 4.06 -4.43 9.32
CA ILE A 85 5.49 -4.66 9.32
C ILE A 85 5.96 -4.72 10.78
N LEU A 86 5.56 -3.75 11.62
CA LEU A 86 5.86 -3.77 13.06
C LEU A 86 5.42 -5.08 13.72
N ASP A 87 4.18 -5.54 13.46
CA ASP A 87 3.66 -6.79 14.01
C ASP A 87 4.57 -7.99 13.67
N TRP A 88 5.06 -8.07 12.43
CA TRP A 88 5.92 -9.16 12.00
C TRP A 88 7.26 -9.13 12.74
N TYR A 89 7.90 -7.97 12.82
CA TYR A 89 9.19 -7.83 13.49
C TYR A 89 9.08 -8.12 14.99
N LYS A 90 8.02 -7.67 15.66
CA LYS A 90 7.77 -8.00 17.07
C LYS A 90 7.57 -9.49 17.31
N ALA A 91 6.95 -10.20 16.38
CA ALA A 91 6.68 -11.63 16.51
C ALA A 91 7.91 -12.51 16.19
N ASN A 92 8.81 -12.04 15.32
CA ASN A 92 9.88 -12.87 14.75
C ASN A 92 11.30 -12.43 15.13
N THR A 93 11.45 -11.30 15.81
CA THR A 93 12.76 -10.74 16.18
C THR A 93 12.74 -10.19 17.61
N GLN A 94 13.91 -9.82 18.12
CA GLN A 94 14.04 -9.10 19.40
C GLN A 94 14.12 -7.58 19.20
N LEU A 95 13.45 -7.06 18.17
CA LEU A 95 13.51 -5.64 17.82
C LEU A 95 12.98 -4.77 18.96
N GLU A 96 13.80 -3.83 19.40
CA GLU A 96 13.42 -2.78 20.34
C GLU A 96 13.11 -1.49 19.57
N ILE A 97 11.92 -0.93 19.82
CA ILE A 97 11.53 0.40 19.31
C ILE A 97 11.77 1.40 20.43
N ARG A 98 12.78 2.28 20.27
CA ARG A 98 13.09 3.32 21.27
C ARG A 98 12.49 4.66 20.89
N THR A 99 12.39 4.90 19.59
CA THR A 99 11.77 6.08 18.98
C THR A 99 10.84 5.65 17.86
N PRO A 100 9.85 6.47 17.47
CA PRO A 100 9.00 6.17 16.31
C PRO A 100 9.78 5.92 15.01
N GLN A 101 10.98 6.48 14.87
CA GLN A 101 11.87 6.30 13.72
C GLN A 101 12.56 4.92 13.68
N ASP A 102 12.59 4.19 14.80
CA ASP A 102 13.08 2.81 14.85
C ASP A 102 12.06 1.81 14.28
N ASP A 103 10.82 2.23 14.05
CA ASP A 103 9.76 1.37 13.52
C ASP A 103 10.06 0.92 12.08
N PRO A 104 10.10 -0.39 11.80
CA PRO A 104 10.49 -0.92 10.50
C PRO A 104 9.47 -0.58 9.40
N GLY A 105 8.20 -0.38 9.77
CA GLY A 105 7.17 0.11 8.87
C GLY A 105 7.36 1.59 8.50
N VAL A 106 7.70 2.42 9.48
CA VAL A 106 8.05 3.84 9.26
C VAL A 106 9.28 3.95 8.35
N GLN A 107 10.31 3.15 8.60
CA GLN A 107 11.52 3.08 7.78
C GLN A 107 11.20 2.64 6.34
N SER A 108 10.35 1.63 6.18
CA SER A 108 9.89 1.16 4.86
C SER A 108 9.20 2.28 4.07
N VAL A 109 8.21 2.95 4.66
CA VAL A 109 7.50 4.06 3.99
C VAL A 109 8.44 5.23 3.68
N THR A 110 9.35 5.57 4.60
CA THR A 110 10.33 6.64 4.42
C THR A 110 11.26 6.36 3.24
N ARG A 111 11.79 5.14 3.13
CA ARG A 111 12.61 4.69 1.99
C ARG A 111 11.85 4.80 0.68
N ILE A 112 10.61 4.30 0.65
CA ILE A 112 9.74 4.33 -0.54
C ILE A 112 9.45 5.79 -0.94
N TYR A 113 9.10 6.65 0.01
CA TYR A 113 8.83 8.06 -0.23
C TYR A 113 10.04 8.75 -0.86
N HIS A 114 11.22 8.60 -0.25
CA HIS A 114 12.44 9.19 -0.78
C HIS A 114 12.79 8.68 -2.18
N TYR A 115 12.64 7.37 -2.43
CA TYR A 115 12.84 6.81 -3.76
C TYR A 115 11.90 7.45 -4.80
N TYR A 116 10.62 7.61 -4.46
CA TYR A 116 9.62 8.17 -5.37
C TYR A 116 9.94 9.63 -5.70
N LYS A 117 10.26 10.45 -4.69
CA LYS A 117 10.55 11.88 -4.90
C LYS A 117 11.87 12.10 -5.64
N GLN A 118 12.92 11.37 -5.28
CA GLN A 118 14.24 11.47 -5.92
C GLN A 118 14.17 11.20 -7.43
N HIS A 119 13.32 10.25 -7.86
CA HIS A 119 13.21 9.84 -9.26
C HIS A 119 12.03 10.50 -10.00
N GLY A 120 11.32 11.44 -9.36
CA GLY A 120 10.22 12.18 -9.99
C GLY A 120 8.98 11.33 -10.30
N TYR A 121 8.77 10.22 -9.60
CA TYR A 121 7.56 9.41 -9.75
C TYR A 121 6.33 10.18 -9.24
N GLN A 122 5.24 10.14 -10.01
CA GLN A 122 4.00 10.87 -9.71
C GLN A 122 3.02 10.06 -8.86
N THR A 123 3.27 8.76 -8.69
CA THR A 123 2.47 7.88 -7.84
C THR A 123 2.41 8.43 -6.41
N VAL A 124 1.20 8.58 -5.88
CA VAL A 124 0.97 9.06 -4.53
C VAL A 124 1.39 8.00 -3.51
N VAL A 125 2.21 8.38 -2.53
CA VAL A 125 2.58 7.52 -1.40
C VAL A 125 1.60 7.74 -0.25
N MET A 126 0.76 6.74 0.05
CA MET A 126 -0.22 6.82 1.13
C MET A 126 0.09 5.80 2.24
N GLY A 127 0.79 6.21 3.30
CA GLY A 127 1.03 5.33 4.45
C GLY A 127 -0.28 4.80 5.06
N ALA A 128 -0.30 3.52 5.42
CA ALA A 128 -1.51 2.83 5.87
C ALA A 128 -1.26 1.83 7.00
N SER A 129 -2.34 1.38 7.66
CA SER A 129 -2.32 0.29 8.64
C SER A 129 -1.49 0.56 9.90
N PHE A 130 -1.65 1.72 10.52
CA PHE A 130 -0.95 2.13 11.75
C PHE A 130 -1.36 1.34 13.01
N ARG A 131 -0.49 1.31 14.02
CA ARG A 131 -0.76 0.78 15.37
C ARG A 131 -0.86 1.88 16.44
N ASN A 132 -0.20 3.00 16.24
CA ASN A 132 -0.13 4.10 17.23
C ASN A 132 0.08 5.45 16.53
N ALA A 133 -0.18 6.56 17.23
CA ALA A 133 0.01 7.92 16.70
C ALA A 133 1.47 8.24 16.35
N GLY A 134 2.44 7.72 17.12
CA GLY A 134 3.87 7.93 16.87
C GLY A 134 4.32 7.52 15.46
N GLU A 135 3.82 6.40 14.93
CA GLU A 135 4.08 5.98 13.54
C GLU A 135 3.56 7.00 12.50
N ILE A 136 2.43 7.64 12.80
CA ILE A 136 1.78 8.62 11.91
C ILE A 136 2.57 9.93 11.94
N GLU A 137 2.90 10.41 13.13
CA GLU A 137 3.71 11.61 13.35
C GLU A 137 5.09 11.48 12.74
N ALA A 138 5.71 10.29 12.84
CA ALA A 138 6.99 9.98 12.22
C ALA A 138 6.97 10.07 10.69
N LEU A 139 5.78 10.00 10.07
CA LEU A 139 5.56 10.13 8.64
C LEU A 139 4.88 11.46 8.26
N ALA A 140 4.82 12.43 9.18
CA ALA A 140 4.24 13.75 8.90
C ALA A 140 4.93 14.40 7.68
N GLY A 141 4.14 14.71 6.64
CA GLY A 141 4.64 15.22 5.36
C GLY A 141 4.65 14.21 4.21
N CYS A 142 4.31 12.94 4.47
CA CYS A 142 3.93 11.98 3.43
C CYS A 142 2.78 12.53 2.58
N ASP A 143 2.65 12.10 1.32
CA ASP A 143 1.65 12.68 0.40
C ASP A 143 0.23 12.53 0.97
N ARG A 144 -0.06 11.35 1.52
CA ARG A 144 -1.30 11.03 2.24
C ARG A 144 -1.03 10.02 3.35
N LEU A 145 -1.91 9.96 4.34
CA LEU A 145 -1.94 8.90 5.35
C LEU A 145 -3.41 8.48 5.54
N THR A 146 -3.69 7.17 5.50
CA THR A 146 -5.03 6.65 5.79
C THR A 146 -5.07 6.06 7.20
N ILE A 147 -5.85 6.71 8.06
CA ILE A 147 -5.79 6.55 9.52
C ILE A 147 -7.13 6.02 10.03
N SER A 148 -7.09 5.11 11.00
CA SER A 148 -8.31 4.56 11.61
C SER A 148 -9.02 5.62 12.47
N PRO A 149 -10.36 5.53 12.68
CA PRO A 149 -11.07 6.49 13.52
C PRO A 149 -10.53 6.60 14.96
N ALA A 150 -10.06 5.48 15.53
CA ALA A 150 -9.46 5.47 16.86
C ALA A 150 -8.19 6.33 16.92
N LEU A 151 -7.27 6.15 15.97
CA LEU A 151 -6.04 6.94 15.91
C LEU A 151 -6.29 8.40 15.50
N LEU A 152 -7.33 8.67 14.68
CA LEU A 152 -7.75 10.04 14.41
C LEU A 152 -8.26 10.74 15.69
N THR A 153 -8.92 10.01 16.57
CA THR A 153 -9.39 10.54 17.87
C THR A 153 -8.22 10.83 18.80
N GLU A 154 -7.23 9.93 18.84
CA GLU A 154 -5.98 10.13 19.58
C GLU A 154 -5.23 11.38 19.09
N LEU A 155 -5.01 11.50 17.77
CA LEU A 155 -4.35 12.67 17.16
C LEU A 155 -5.12 13.97 17.37
N ALA A 156 -6.45 13.93 17.37
CA ALA A 156 -7.26 15.12 17.61
C ALA A 156 -7.18 15.61 19.06
N ALA A 157 -6.78 14.75 19.99
CA ALA A 157 -6.59 15.09 21.41
C ALA A 157 -5.14 15.49 21.74
N ASP A 158 -4.20 15.31 20.82
CA ASP A 158 -2.80 15.71 21.01
C ASP A 158 -2.60 17.19 20.64
N GLU A 159 -2.15 17.99 21.61
CA GLU A 159 -1.82 19.41 21.45
C GLU A 159 -0.31 19.66 21.27
N GLY A 160 0.47 18.57 21.12
CA GLY A 160 1.90 18.61 20.88
C GLY A 160 2.29 19.24 19.56
N ALA A 161 3.56 19.60 19.43
CA ALA A 161 4.10 20.07 18.17
C ALA A 161 4.21 18.90 17.17
N LEU A 162 3.73 19.11 15.94
CA LEU A 162 3.84 18.15 14.83
C LEU A 162 4.85 18.64 13.79
N PRO A 163 6.17 18.44 14.01
CA PRO A 163 7.18 18.80 13.02
C PRO A 163 7.07 17.89 11.79
N ARG A 164 7.21 18.49 10.61
CA ARG A 164 7.28 17.76 9.35
C ARG A 164 8.53 16.89 9.31
N GLN A 165 8.35 15.60 9.04
CA GLN A 165 9.42 14.59 8.94
C GLN A 165 9.81 14.30 7.48
N LEU A 166 8.82 14.22 6.58
CA LEU A 166 9.04 13.92 5.17
C LEU A 166 8.86 15.18 4.31
N ASP A 167 9.93 15.62 3.65
CA ASP A 167 9.96 16.81 2.80
C ASP A 167 10.47 16.43 1.40
N PRO A 168 9.70 16.67 0.31
CA PRO A 168 10.13 16.34 -1.04
C PRO A 168 11.37 17.12 -1.48
N ALA A 169 11.59 18.35 -0.97
CA ALA A 169 12.76 19.15 -1.32
C ALA A 169 14.06 18.63 -0.69
N ARG A 170 13.95 17.79 0.34
CA ARG A 170 15.08 17.16 1.05
C ARG A 170 15.13 15.65 0.82
N ALA A 171 14.22 15.12 0.02
CA ALA A 171 14.15 13.70 -0.23
C ALA A 171 15.36 13.25 -1.05
N SER A 172 16.05 12.24 -0.55
CA SER A 172 17.22 11.67 -1.20
C SER A 172 17.20 10.16 -1.03
N SER A 173 17.46 9.43 -2.12
CA SER A 173 17.60 7.98 -2.11
C SER A 173 18.92 7.57 -2.77
N GLN A 174 19.56 6.55 -2.21
CA GLN A 174 20.75 5.92 -2.81
C GLN A 174 20.38 4.84 -3.84
N GLU A 175 19.10 4.48 -3.93
CA GLU A 175 18.64 3.42 -4.80
C GLU A 175 18.53 3.95 -6.22
N ALA A 176 19.23 3.33 -7.16
CA ALA A 176 19.08 3.69 -8.56
C ALA A 176 17.67 3.37 -9.05
N ARG A 177 17.23 4.07 -10.10
CA ARG A 177 16.00 3.71 -10.80
C ARG A 177 16.08 2.25 -11.25
N ALA A 178 15.15 1.42 -10.80
CA ALA A 178 15.18 0.00 -11.06
C ALA A 178 14.49 -0.29 -12.40
N ASN A 179 15.02 -1.23 -13.18
CA ASN A 179 14.26 -1.86 -14.26
C ASN A 179 13.70 -3.17 -13.70
N VAL A 180 12.48 -3.12 -13.16
CA VAL A 180 11.93 -4.27 -12.45
C VAL A 180 11.41 -5.32 -13.44
N THR A 181 12.18 -6.39 -13.64
CA THR A 181 11.71 -7.60 -14.34
C THR A 181 10.89 -8.47 -13.42
N GLU A 182 10.04 -9.35 -13.96
CA GLU A 182 9.26 -10.30 -13.16
C GLU A 182 10.17 -11.20 -12.30
N ALA A 183 11.24 -11.73 -12.89
CA ALA A 183 12.19 -12.58 -12.18
C ALA A 183 12.86 -11.82 -11.02
N GLY A 184 13.29 -10.57 -11.27
CA GLY A 184 13.87 -9.72 -10.24
C GLY A 184 12.88 -9.39 -9.13
N PHE A 185 11.64 -9.01 -9.49
CA PHE A 185 10.57 -8.76 -8.53
C PHE A 185 10.33 -9.97 -7.61
N ARG A 186 10.18 -11.16 -8.19
CA ARG A 186 9.91 -12.40 -7.44
C ARG A 186 11.10 -12.78 -6.55
N TYR A 187 12.32 -12.62 -7.05
CA TYR A 187 13.54 -12.90 -6.29
C TYR A 187 13.65 -11.99 -5.06
N GLU A 188 13.56 -10.67 -5.26
CA GLU A 188 13.66 -9.68 -4.18
C GLU A 188 12.52 -9.83 -3.16
N LEU A 189 11.29 -10.04 -3.62
CA LEU A 189 10.16 -10.26 -2.71
C LEU A 189 10.37 -11.54 -1.88
N ASN A 190 10.85 -12.62 -2.49
CA ASN A 190 11.14 -13.88 -1.80
C ASN A 190 12.30 -13.76 -0.80
N ALA A 191 13.28 -12.89 -1.06
CA ALA A 191 14.39 -12.63 -0.14
C ALA A 191 13.94 -11.88 1.13
N ASP A 192 12.82 -11.17 1.08
CA ASP A 192 12.19 -10.51 2.22
C ASP A 192 11.09 -11.41 2.82
N ALA A 193 11.46 -12.16 3.87
CA ALA A 193 10.56 -13.07 4.57
C ALA A 193 9.29 -12.35 5.09
N MET A 194 9.47 -11.14 5.64
CA MET A 194 8.36 -10.33 6.15
C MET A 194 7.39 -9.97 5.03
N ALA A 195 7.90 -9.44 3.92
CA ALA A 195 7.05 -9.03 2.81
C ALA A 195 6.34 -10.21 2.16
N THR A 196 7.05 -11.35 1.96
CA THR A 196 6.46 -12.58 1.44
C THR A 196 5.32 -13.08 2.31
N GLU A 197 5.56 -13.21 3.62
CA GLU A 197 4.56 -13.73 4.54
C GLU A 197 3.37 -12.79 4.70
N LYS A 198 3.62 -11.49 4.87
CA LYS A 198 2.57 -10.49 5.09
C LYS A 198 1.72 -10.22 3.85
N LEU A 199 2.30 -10.28 2.65
CA LEU A 199 1.52 -10.24 1.40
C LEU A 199 0.56 -11.43 1.33
N ALA A 200 1.08 -12.64 1.51
CA ALA A 200 0.28 -13.86 1.41
C ALA A 200 -0.78 -13.94 2.52
N GLU A 201 -0.42 -13.61 3.76
CA GLU A 201 -1.36 -13.52 4.89
C GLU A 201 -2.45 -12.49 4.63
N GLY A 202 -2.08 -11.29 4.16
CA GLY A 202 -3.03 -10.24 3.86
C GLY A 202 -4.08 -10.64 2.83
N ILE A 203 -3.66 -11.32 1.76
CA ILE A 203 -4.57 -11.86 0.74
C ILE A 203 -5.50 -12.91 1.36
N ARG A 204 -4.95 -13.89 2.09
CA ARG A 204 -5.76 -14.95 2.75
C ARG A 204 -6.82 -14.36 3.67
N ASN A 205 -6.47 -13.35 4.46
CA ASN A 205 -7.41 -12.71 5.38
C ASN A 205 -8.54 -12.00 4.63
N PHE A 206 -8.24 -11.26 3.55
CA PHE A 206 -9.29 -10.65 2.73
C PHE A 206 -10.17 -11.67 1.99
N VAL A 207 -9.62 -12.82 1.59
CA VAL A 207 -10.42 -13.93 1.04
C VAL A 207 -11.35 -14.50 2.10
N ALA A 208 -10.87 -14.72 3.32
CA ALA A 208 -11.68 -15.22 4.42
C ALA A 208 -12.85 -14.26 4.73
N ASP A 209 -12.60 -12.95 4.74
CA ASP A 209 -13.66 -11.96 4.97
C ASP A 209 -14.64 -11.85 3.80
N GLN A 210 -14.19 -12.03 2.55
CA GLN A 210 -15.06 -12.12 1.39
C GLN A 210 -16.02 -13.33 1.49
N ILE A 211 -15.52 -14.49 1.92
CA ILE A 211 -16.34 -15.69 2.13
C ILE A 211 -17.39 -15.44 3.23
N LYS A 212 -17.00 -14.85 4.35
CA LYS A 212 -17.94 -14.48 5.43
C LYS A 212 -19.04 -13.53 4.91
N LEU A 213 -18.67 -12.53 4.10
CA LEU A 213 -19.63 -11.61 3.50
C LEU A 213 -20.62 -12.34 2.58
N GLU A 214 -20.14 -13.25 1.75
CA GLU A 214 -20.98 -14.06 0.86
C GLU A 214 -21.96 -14.96 1.63
N GLN A 215 -21.52 -15.54 2.75
CA GLN A 215 -22.38 -16.32 3.64
C GLN A 215 -23.48 -15.44 4.28
N LEU A 216 -23.13 -14.23 4.73
CA LEU A 216 -24.10 -13.29 5.29
C LEU A 216 -25.12 -12.82 4.25
N ILE A 217 -24.72 -12.63 2.99
CA ILE A 217 -25.63 -12.24 1.90
C ILE A 217 -26.54 -13.41 1.52
N SER A 218 -26.00 -14.63 1.43
CA SER A 218 -26.78 -15.83 1.05
C SER A 218 -27.79 -16.26 2.13
N ALA A 219 -27.60 -15.82 3.36
CA ALA A 219 -28.53 -16.05 4.47
C ALA A 219 -29.68 -15.03 4.55
N ARG A 220 -29.74 -14.06 3.64
CA ARG A 220 -30.81 -13.06 3.50
C ARG A 220 -31.73 -13.42 2.34
#